data_AF-A0A662KM48-F1
#
_entry.id   AF-A0A662KM48-F1
#
_cell.length_a   1.000
_cell.length_b   1.000
_cell.length_c   1.000
_cell.angle_alpha   90.00
_cell.angle_beta   90.00
_cell.angle_gamma   90.00
#
_symmetry.space_group_name_H-M   'P 1'
#
loop_
_entity.id
_entity.type
_entity.pdbx_description
1 polymer ?
#
loop_
_entity_poly.entity_id
_entity_poly.type
_entity_poly.pdbx_seq_one_letter_code
_entity_poly.pdbx_strand_id
1 'polypeptide(L)'
;MEIVMQDLEDLKKLLEEAKDRVTLFCGVETVASETGVLFGVTVSCAIEVTEAVEPALVRYTEVVGDGHTDKEAKKLEEKAIKRRDEIIEELKKEGFTVYRGLIG
;
A
#
# COMPACT_ATOMS: atom_id res chain seq x y z
N MET A 1 -5.95 14.28 -8.72
CA MET A 1 -5.70 14.61 -7.30
C MET A 1 -5.17 13.37 -6.60
N GLU A 2 -4.07 13.44 -5.85
CA GLU A 2 -3.56 12.33 -5.05
C GLU A 2 -4.08 12.47 -3.61
N ILE A 3 -4.70 11.42 -3.08
CA ILE A 3 -5.16 11.35 -1.69
C ILE A 3 -4.26 10.35 -0.98
N VAL A 4 -3.42 10.84 -0.07
CA VAL A 4 -2.53 10.00 0.76
C VAL A 4 -3.16 9.80 2.13
N MET A 5 -3.29 8.53 2.54
CA MET A 5 -3.92 8.11 3.78
C MET A 5 -2.94 7.30 4.62
N GLN A 6 -3.03 7.44 5.94
CA GLN A 6 -2.21 6.67 6.90
C GLN A 6 -3.02 5.61 7.65
N ASP A 7 -4.35 5.63 7.51
CA ASP A 7 -5.26 4.65 8.10
C ASP A 7 -5.85 3.76 7.01
N LEU A 8 -5.67 2.44 7.16
CA LEU A 8 -6.20 1.44 6.23
C LEU A 8 -7.73 1.39 6.28
N GLU A 9 -8.34 1.67 7.43
CA GLU A 9 -9.78 1.65 7.59
C GLU A 9 -10.47 2.79 6.82
N ASP A 10 -9.83 3.96 6.79
CA ASP A 10 -10.34 5.08 6.01
C ASP A 10 -10.23 4.80 4.50
N LEU A 11 -9.17 4.10 4.05
CA LEU A 11 -9.07 3.63 2.68
C LEU A 11 -10.24 2.70 2.33
N LYS A 12 -10.53 1.71 3.18
CA LYS A 12 -11.64 0.77 2.95
C LYS A 12 -12.97 1.51 2.83
N LYS A 13 -13.27 2.40 3.78
CA LYS A 13 -14.51 3.20 3.77
C LYS A 13 -14.65 4.05 2.51
N LEU A 14 -13.57 4.68 2.07
CA LEU A 14 -13.57 5.49 0.85
C LEU A 14 -13.87 4.67 -0.40
N LEU A 15 -13.41 3.41 -0.44
CA LEU A 15 -13.50 2.55 -1.62
C LEU A 15 -14.65 1.53 -1.55
N GLU A 16 -15.39 1.44 -0.45
CA GLU A 16 -16.45 0.44 -0.23
C GLU A 16 -17.51 0.47 -1.34
N GLU A 17 -17.99 1.66 -1.71
CA GLU A 17 -19.00 1.84 -2.77
C GLU A 17 -18.47 1.53 -4.18
N ALA A 18 -17.14 1.50 -4.34
CA ALA A 18 -16.46 1.30 -5.62
C ALA A 18 -15.72 -0.04 -5.69
N LYS A 19 -15.85 -0.94 -4.70
CA LYS A 19 -15.05 -2.17 -4.56
C LYS A 19 -15.05 -3.08 -5.81
N ASP A 20 -16.17 -3.12 -6.53
CA ASP A 20 -16.34 -3.93 -7.75
C ASP A 20 -15.71 -3.29 -8.99
N ARG A 21 -15.23 -2.05 -8.88
CA ARG A 21 -14.72 -1.21 -9.97
C ARG A 21 -13.30 -0.70 -9.71
N VAL A 22 -12.69 -1.12 -8.61
CA VAL A 22 -11.33 -0.72 -8.24
C VAL A 22 -10.44 -1.94 -8.15
N THR A 23 -9.21 -1.75 -8.60
CA THR A 23 -8.14 -2.71 -8.39
C THR A 23 -7.11 -2.11 -7.47
N LEU A 24 -6.76 -2.85 -6.42
CA LEU A 24 -5.74 -2.44 -5.45
C LEU A 24 -4.41 -3.10 -5.76
N PHE A 25 -3.33 -2.34 -5.63
CA PHE A 25 -1.96 -2.84 -5.69
C PHE A 25 -1.31 -2.61 -4.33
N CYS A 26 -0.96 -3.68 -3.63
CA CYS A 26 -0.30 -3.62 -2.33
C CYS A 26 1.17 -4.00 -2.47
N GLY A 27 2.09 -3.06 -2.24
CA GLY A 27 3.53 -3.20 -2.45
C GLY A 27 4.35 -2.89 -1.20
N VAL A 28 5.63 -3.28 -1.24
CA VAL A 28 6.63 -2.78 -0.28
C VAL A 28 7.40 -1.67 -0.97
N GLU A 29 7.48 -0.51 -0.33
CA GLU A 29 8.26 0.62 -0.83
C GLU A 29 9.50 0.83 0.04
N THR A 30 10.60 1.14 -0.61
CA THR A 30 11.87 1.45 0.02
C THR A 30 12.33 2.85 -0.35
N VAL A 31 12.80 3.61 0.62
CA VAL A 31 13.43 4.92 0.39
C VAL A 31 14.83 4.87 0.96
N ALA A 32 15.82 4.82 0.08
CA ALA A 32 17.22 4.88 0.46
C ALA A 32 17.64 6.33 0.75
N SER A 33 18.41 6.51 1.81
CA SER A 33 19.03 7.77 2.21
C SER A 33 20.53 7.57 2.44
N GLU A 34 21.25 8.66 2.71
CA GLU A 34 22.68 8.59 3.04
C GLU A 34 22.97 7.80 4.33
N THR A 35 21.98 7.71 5.24
CA THR A 35 22.16 7.16 6.59
C THR A 35 21.36 5.88 6.86
N GLY A 36 20.59 5.39 5.90
CA GLY A 36 19.72 4.23 6.12
C GLY A 36 18.71 4.02 5.01
N VAL A 37 17.85 3.01 5.19
CA VAL A 37 16.77 2.64 4.28
C VAL A 37 15.47 2.59 5.05
N LEU A 38 14.52 3.42 4.63
CA LEU A 38 13.14 3.40 5.13
C LEU A 38 12.37 2.30 4.41
N PHE A 39 11.61 1.51 5.17
CA PHE A 39 10.71 0.49 4.65
C PHE A 39 9.27 0.86 4.97
N GLY A 40 8.40 0.74 3.96
CA GLY A 40 6.97 0.95 4.10
C GLY A 40 6.15 -0.05 3.28
N VAL A 41 4.85 -0.07 3.54
CA VAL A 41 3.86 -0.77 2.73
C VAL A 41 2.92 0.27 2.13
N THR A 42 2.66 0.15 0.85
CA THR A 42 1.69 1.02 0.17
C THR A 42 0.57 0.22 -0.45
N VAL A 43 -0.62 0.79 -0.42
CA VAL A 43 -1.77 0.30 -1.18
C VAL A 43 -2.18 1.42 -2.12
N SER A 44 -2.02 1.19 -3.42
CA SER A 44 -2.44 2.14 -4.45
C SER A 44 -3.71 1.62 -5.12
N CYS A 45 -4.71 2.48 -5.24
CA CYS A 45 -5.96 2.19 -5.91
C CYS A 45 -5.92 2.69 -7.35
N ALA A 46 -6.17 1.79 -8.30
CA ALA A 46 -6.50 2.14 -9.67
C ALA A 46 -8.02 2.03 -9.85
N ILE A 47 -8.69 3.17 -9.93
CA ILE A 47 -10.13 3.24 -10.17
C ILE A 47 -10.38 3.12 -11.67
N GLU A 48 -11.18 2.14 -12.10
CA GLU A 48 -11.71 2.14 -13.47
C GLU A 48 -12.74 3.27 -13.60
N VAL A 49 -12.29 4.39 -14.17
CA VAL A 49 -13.12 5.55 -14.46
C VAL A 49 -14.04 5.22 -15.62
N THR A 50 -15.22 4.67 -15.34
CA THR A 50 -16.33 4.70 -16.29
C THR A 50 -17.04 6.05 -16.12
N GLU A 51 -16.73 6.95 -17.05
CA GLU A 51 -17.38 8.23 -17.36
C GLU A 51 -17.33 9.35 -16.28
N ALA A 52 -16.56 10.41 -16.59
CA ALA A 52 -16.65 11.78 -16.05
C ALA A 52 -16.07 12.13 -14.66
N VAL A 53 -15.22 11.30 -14.04
CA VAL A 53 -14.50 11.69 -12.82
C VAL A 53 -12.99 11.74 -13.09
N GLU A 54 -12.29 12.79 -12.68
CA GLU A 54 -10.83 12.83 -12.78
C GLU A 54 -10.22 11.60 -12.07
N PRO A 55 -9.16 10.98 -12.63
CA PRO A 55 -8.48 9.87 -11.97
C PRO A 55 -7.96 10.35 -10.61
N ALA A 56 -8.59 9.86 -9.54
CA ALA A 56 -8.09 10.01 -8.18
C ALA A 56 -7.18 8.82 -7.90
N LEU A 57 -5.89 9.11 -7.67
CA LEU A 57 -4.98 8.11 -7.14
C LEU A 57 -5.14 8.15 -5.61
N VAL A 58 -5.77 7.12 -5.05
CA VAL A 58 -5.84 6.95 -3.60
C VAL A 58 -4.71 6.04 -3.19
N ARG A 59 -3.88 6.51 -2.27
CA ARG A 59 -2.72 5.78 -1.74
C ARG A 59 -2.81 5.71 -0.23
N TYR A 60 -2.77 4.51 0.30
CA TYR A 60 -2.44 4.28 1.71
C TYR A 60 -0.94 4.02 1.84
N THR A 61 -0.33 4.51 2.92
CA THR A 61 1.09 4.31 3.22
C THR A 61 1.28 4.07 4.71
N GLU A 62 1.93 2.96 5.06
CA GLU A 62 2.34 2.62 6.42
C GLU A 62 3.84 2.46 6.48
N VAL A 63 4.49 3.19 7.40
CA VAL A 63 5.93 3.07 7.64
C VAL A 63 6.19 1.91 8.60
N VAL A 64 7.06 0.98 8.19
CA VAL A 64 7.41 -0.21 8.97
C VAL A 64 8.63 0.04 9.87
N GLY A 65 9.57 0.87 9.39
CA GLY A 65 10.75 1.33 10.14
C GLY A 65 11.87 1.85 9.24
N ASP A 66 12.94 2.35 9.87
CA ASP A 66 14.17 2.83 9.23
C ASP A 66 15.36 1.98 9.69
N GLY A 67 16.11 1.43 8.74
CA GLY A 67 17.25 0.54 8.99
C GLY A 67 18.57 1.24 8.67
N HIS A 68 19.47 1.30 9.65
CA HIS A 68 20.76 1.99 9.52
C HIS A 68 21.94 1.04 9.26
N THR A 69 21.66 -0.27 9.24
CA THR A 69 22.63 -1.32 8.94
C THR A 69 22.01 -2.37 8.02
N ASP A 70 22.83 -3.09 7.24
CA ASP A 70 22.36 -4.16 6.34
C ASP A 70 21.53 -5.23 7.09
N LYS A 71 21.90 -5.52 8.33
CA LYS A 71 21.20 -6.52 9.16
C LYS A 71 19.82 -6.01 9.60
N GLU A 72 19.70 -4.73 9.91
CA GLU A 72 18.42 -4.11 10.26
C GLU A 72 17.53 -3.98 9.02
N ALA A 73 18.10 -3.52 7.91
CA ALA A 73 17.39 -3.39 6.64
C ALA A 73 16.76 -4.72 6.20
N LYS A 74 17.50 -5.83 6.24
CA LYS A 74 16.95 -7.16 5.92
C LYS A 74 15.78 -7.57 6.83
N LYS A 75 15.87 -7.28 8.13
CA LYS A 75 14.78 -7.58 9.08
C LYS A 75 13.54 -6.72 8.83
N LEU A 76 13.75 -5.45 8.49
CA LEU A 76 12.66 -4.52 8.17
C LEU A 76 12.00 -4.87 6.84
N GLU A 77 12.78 -5.30 5.85
CA GLU A 77 12.27 -5.84 4.59
C GLU A 77 11.36 -7.05 4.82
N GLU A 78 11.82 -8.05 5.58
CA GLU A 78 11.03 -9.23 5.94
C GLU A 78 9.73 -8.84 6.70
N LYS A 79 9.82 -7.88 7.62
CA LYS A 79 8.68 -7.35 8.36
C LYS A 79 7.68 -6.64 7.43
N ALA A 80 8.17 -5.84 6.48
CA ALA A 80 7.33 -5.13 5.51
C ALA A 80 6.64 -6.09 4.53
N ILE A 81 7.36 -7.12 4.05
CA ILE A 81 6.80 -8.20 3.23
C ILE A 81 5.67 -8.90 3.97
N LYS A 82 5.88 -9.26 5.24
CA LYS A 82 4.85 -9.90 6.06
C LYS A 82 3.64 -8.97 6.25
N ARG A 83 3.87 -7.70 6.57
CA ARG A 83 2.80 -6.72 6.76
C ARG A 83 1.99 -6.48 5.49
N ARG A 84 2.64 -6.41 4.33
CA ARG A 84 1.97 -6.35 3.01
C ARG A 84 1.05 -7.54 2.83
N ASP A 85 1.52 -8.75 3.14
CA ASP A 85 0.73 -9.98 2.95
C ASP A 85 -0.48 -10.01 3.90
N GLU A 86 -0.33 -9.56 5.16
CA GLU A 86 -1.44 -9.37 6.11
C GLU A 86 -2.49 -8.37 5.57
N ILE A 87 -2.05 -7.23 5.03
CA ILE A 87 -2.94 -6.21 4.45
C ILE A 87 -3.67 -6.76 3.22
N ILE A 88 -2.99 -7.53 2.36
CA ILE A 88 -3.62 -8.19 1.21
C ILE A 88 -4.71 -9.16 1.67
N GLU A 89 -4.45 -9.97 2.69
CA GLU A 89 -5.44 -10.89 3.23
C GLU A 89 -6.64 -10.16 3.83
N GLU A 90 -6.40 -9.06 4.54
CA GLU A 90 -7.44 -8.22 5.11
C GLU A 90 -8.33 -7.62 4.02
N LEU A 91 -7.75 -6.95 3.03
CA LEU A 91 -8.50 -6.34 1.93
C LEU A 91 -9.28 -7.38 1.10
N LYS A 92 -8.70 -8.58 0.89
CA LYS A 92 -9.41 -9.67 0.21
C LYS A 92 -10.61 -10.20 1.01
N LYS A 93 -10.53 -10.22 2.34
CA LYS A 93 -11.67 -10.61 3.21
C LYS A 93 -12.82 -9.59 3.12
N GLU A 94 -12.51 -8.31 2.93
CA GLU A 94 -13.50 -7.25 2.69
C GLU A 94 -14.08 -7.29 1.26
N GLY A 95 -13.54 -8.14 0.38
CA GLY A 95 -14.03 -8.33 -0.99
C GLY A 95 -13.32 -7.49 -2.05
N PHE A 96 -12.22 -6.81 -1.72
CA PHE A 96 -11.44 -6.07 -2.71
C PHE A 96 -10.62 -7.00 -3.61
N THR A 97 -10.53 -6.65 -4.89
CA THR A 97 -9.55 -7.24 -5.82
C THR A 97 -8.19 -6.64 -5.56
N VAL A 98 -7.25 -7.42 -5.01
CA VAL A 98 -5.92 -6.95 -4.62
C VAL A 98 -4.82 -7.77 -5.28
N TYR A 99 -3.93 -7.10 -6.00
CA TYR A 99 -2.70 -7.65 -6.55
C TYR A 99 -1.50 -7.32 -5.67
N ARG A 100 -0.61 -8.31 -5.53
CA ARG A 100 0.67 -8.15 -4.85
C ARG A 100 1.62 -7.36 -5.75
N GLY A 101 1.94 -6.13 -5.35
CA GLY A 101 2.98 -5.32 -5.95
C GLY A 101 4.37 -5.88 -5.65
N LEU A 102 5.30 -5.59 -6.55
CA LEU A 102 6.73 -5.88 -6.35
C LEU A 102 7.30 -4.98 -5.25
N ILE A 103 8.47 -5.35 -4.75
CA ILE A 103 9.27 -4.48 -3.87
C ILE A 103 9.90 -3.42 -4.77
N GLY A 104 9.65 -2.15 -4.45
CA GLY A 104 10.08 -0.98 -5.23
C GLY A 104 10.99 -0.05 -4.45
#